data_AF-A0ABD3QJN6-F1
#
_entry.id   AF-A0ABD3QJN6-F1
#
_cell.length_a   1.000
_cell.length_b   1.000
_cell.length_c   1.000
_cell.angle_alpha   90.00
_cell.angle_beta   90.00
_cell.angle_gamma   90.00
#
_symmetry.space_group_name_H-M   'P 1'
#
loop_
_entity.id
_entity.type
_entity.pdbx_description
1 polymer ?
#
loop_
_entity_poly.entity_id
_entity_poly.type
_entity_poly.pdbx_seq_one_letter_code
_entity_poly.pdbx_strand_id
1 'polypeptide(L)'
;MKSTTAIATAVIVTGTLIYKRNAIFSYCNGYRGIQGFFRYIWIGDYLPPPIRKSVDELDELDELVNKCEPQLDHIETLVQRALLDSVDGPISISNEFVGSREELQKQIFQQNPELRKDIGMFSSRLDRLAARIDSVMSHSDEEVKRRKKQLSSKIVLLMTELDKIITTLCLTEND
;
A
#
# COMPACT_ATOMS: atom_id res chain seq x y z
N MET A 1 -12.92 -9.99 58.58
CA MET A 1 -11.91 -10.18 57.50
C MET A 1 -12.46 -10.82 56.20
N LYS A 2 -13.79 -10.88 55.96
CA LYS A 2 -14.36 -11.48 54.74
C LYS A 2 -14.69 -10.49 53.62
N SER A 3 -14.64 -9.18 53.89
CA SER A 3 -15.08 -8.13 52.96
C SER A 3 -13.97 -7.67 52.00
N THR A 4 -12.71 -7.68 52.45
CA THR A 4 -11.55 -7.25 51.64
C THR A 4 -11.24 -8.21 50.49
N THR A 5 -11.48 -9.51 50.66
CA THR A 5 -11.28 -10.50 49.59
C THR A 5 -12.31 -10.39 48.47
N ALA A 6 -13.57 -10.07 48.81
CA ALA A 6 -14.64 -9.89 47.82
C ALA A 6 -14.41 -8.67 46.92
N ILE A 7 -13.91 -7.57 47.51
CA ILE A 7 -13.60 -6.34 46.78
C ILE A 7 -12.42 -6.58 45.82
N ALA A 8 -11.37 -7.28 46.25
CA ALA A 8 -10.23 -7.59 45.40
C ALA A 8 -10.62 -8.48 44.20
N THR A 9 -11.47 -9.49 44.42
CA THR A 9 -11.96 -10.33 43.30
C THR A 9 -12.82 -9.55 42.32
N ALA A 10 -13.66 -8.62 42.81
CA ALA A 10 -14.47 -7.77 41.93
C ALA A 10 -13.59 -6.86 41.06
N VAL A 11 -12.55 -6.25 41.62
CA VAL A 11 -11.64 -5.37 40.86
C VAL A 11 -10.88 -6.15 39.78
N ILE A 12 -10.42 -7.37 40.07
CA ILE A 12 -9.69 -8.21 39.10
C ILE A 12 -10.62 -8.67 37.96
N VAL A 13 -11.85 -9.09 38.28
CA VAL A 13 -12.84 -9.49 37.26
C VAL A 13 -13.24 -8.30 36.39
N THR A 14 -13.41 -7.12 37.00
CA THR A 14 -13.78 -5.90 36.26
C THR A 14 -12.63 -5.43 35.37
N GLY A 15 -11.38 -5.47 35.85
CA GLY A 15 -10.20 -5.13 35.07
C GLY A 15 -9.96 -6.08 33.90
N THR A 16 -10.16 -7.38 34.09
CA THR A 16 -10.02 -8.38 33.01
C THR A 16 -11.15 -8.26 31.96
N LEU A 17 -12.37 -7.91 32.37
CA LEU A 17 -13.48 -7.60 31.45
C LEU A 17 -13.24 -6.32 30.64
N ILE A 18 -12.71 -5.26 31.26
CA ILE A 18 -12.38 -4.00 30.57
C ILE A 18 -11.22 -4.23 29.58
N TYR A 19 -10.20 -4.99 29.96
CA TYR A 19 -9.08 -5.32 29.08
C TYR A 19 -9.54 -6.14 27.87
N LYS A 20 -10.35 -7.19 28.10
CA LYS A 20 -10.93 -7.97 26.99
C LYS A 20 -11.85 -7.13 26.11
N ARG A 21 -12.63 -6.22 26.70
CA ARG A 21 -13.48 -5.29 25.94
C ARG A 21 -12.65 -4.36 25.07
N ASN A 22 -11.56 -3.78 25.58
CA ASN A 22 -10.68 -2.93 24.78
C ASN A 22 -9.92 -3.71 23.69
N ALA A 23 -9.51 -4.95 23.95
CA ALA A 23 -8.86 -5.79 22.94
C ALA A 23 -9.84 -6.14 21.80
N ILE A 24 -11.08 -6.50 22.14
CA ILE A 24 -12.15 -6.74 21.16
C ILE A 24 -12.50 -5.45 20.42
N PHE A 25 -12.59 -4.31 21.12
CA PHE A 25 -12.91 -3.03 20.50
C PHE A 25 -11.78 -2.55 19.58
N SER A 26 -10.52 -2.75 19.95
CA SER A 26 -9.36 -2.41 19.11
C SER A 26 -9.27 -3.31 17.89
N TYR A 27 -9.60 -4.60 18.03
CA TYR A 27 -9.72 -5.53 16.91
C TYR A 27 -10.88 -5.11 15.99
N CYS A 28 -12.08 -4.90 16.54
CA CYS A 28 -13.26 -4.50 15.76
C CYS A 28 -13.15 -3.11 15.12
N ASN A 29 -12.46 -2.14 15.75
CA ASN A 29 -12.24 -0.81 15.16
C ASN A 29 -11.29 -0.87 13.96
N GLY A 30 -10.29 -1.77 13.99
CA GLY A 30 -9.38 -1.97 12.87
C GLY A 30 -10.06 -2.60 11.64
N TYR A 31 -11.02 -3.52 11.85
CA TYR A 31 -11.59 -4.31 10.76
C TYR A 31 -12.80 -3.67 10.05
N ARG A 32 -13.59 -2.79 10.67
CA ARG A 32 -14.82 -2.24 10.03
C ARG A 32 -15.25 -0.83 10.46
N GLY A 33 -14.50 -0.16 11.34
CA GLY A 33 -14.94 1.07 12.00
C GLY A 33 -16.19 0.90 12.88
N ILE A 34 -16.55 1.94 13.63
CA ILE A 34 -17.67 1.91 14.59
C ILE A 34 -19.01 1.57 13.91
N GLN A 35 -19.20 1.96 12.64
CA GLN A 35 -20.42 1.71 11.88
C GLN A 35 -20.66 0.22 11.58
N GLY A 36 -19.60 -0.56 11.28
CA GLY A 36 -19.73 -1.99 11.03
C GLY A 36 -19.97 -2.80 12.31
N PHE A 37 -19.48 -2.32 13.46
CA PHE A 37 -19.75 -2.91 14.76
C PHE A 37 -21.21 -2.75 15.19
N PHE A 38 -21.79 -1.56 15.02
CA PHE A 38 -23.22 -1.35 15.25
C PHE A 38 -24.08 -2.18 14.31
N ARG A 39 -23.67 -2.34 13.04
CA ARG A 39 -24.37 -3.21 12.07
C ARG A 39 -24.27 -4.69 12.43
N TYR A 40 -23.13 -5.15 12.96
CA TYR A 40 -22.92 -6.52 13.46
C TYR A 40 -23.78 -6.85 14.68
N ILE A 41 -23.82 -5.94 15.67
CA ILE A 41 -24.63 -6.10 16.89
C ILE A 41 -26.12 -6.03 16.59
N TRP A 42 -26.54 -5.20 15.62
CA TRP A 42 -27.95 -4.88 15.44
C TRP A 42 -28.70 -5.77 14.44
N ILE A 43 -28.03 -6.32 13.42
CA ILE A 43 -28.69 -7.12 12.36
C ILE A 43 -28.25 -8.59 12.33
N GLY A 44 -27.14 -8.94 12.97
CA GLY A 44 -26.51 -10.24 12.75
C GLY A 44 -25.86 -10.32 11.36
N ASP A 45 -24.83 -11.14 11.23
CA ASP A 45 -23.98 -11.19 10.04
C ASP A 45 -24.72 -11.83 8.86
N TYR A 46 -25.36 -11.01 8.02
CA TYR A 46 -26.14 -11.45 6.88
C TYR A 46 -25.32 -11.66 5.61
N LEU A 47 -24.00 -11.41 5.64
CA LEU A 47 -23.16 -11.68 4.46
C LEU A 47 -22.92 -13.19 4.35
N PRO A 48 -23.29 -13.80 3.20
CA PRO A 48 -22.95 -15.18 2.90
C PRO A 48 -21.43 -15.40 3.05
N PRO A 49 -21.00 -16.57 3.56
CA PRO A 49 -19.59 -16.93 3.69
C PRO A 49 -18.71 -16.63 2.45
N PRO A 50 -19.16 -16.83 1.20
CA PRO A 50 -18.34 -16.50 0.03
C PRO A 50 -18.09 -15.00 -0.13
N ILE A 51 -19.10 -14.16 0.09
CA ILE A 51 -18.96 -12.70 -0.03
C ILE A 51 -18.06 -12.15 1.07
N ARG A 52 -18.12 -12.74 2.28
CA ARG A 52 -17.23 -12.35 3.38
C ARG A 52 -15.77 -12.56 3.03
N LYS A 53 -15.42 -13.72 2.49
CA LYS A 53 -14.04 -14.02 2.09
C LYS A 53 -13.52 -13.03 1.05
N SER A 54 -14.33 -12.69 0.04
CA SER A 54 -13.89 -11.73 -0.97
C SER A 54 -13.80 -10.29 -0.44
N VAL A 55 -14.61 -9.90 0.54
CA VAL A 55 -14.43 -8.61 1.23
C VAL A 55 -13.16 -8.62 2.08
N ASP A 56 -12.91 -9.67 2.86
CA ASP A 56 -11.71 -9.79 3.69
C ASP A 56 -10.43 -9.78 2.82
N GLU A 57 -10.45 -10.45 1.67
CA GLU A 57 -9.38 -10.41 0.68
C GLU A 57 -9.17 -9.00 0.09
N LEU A 58 -10.24 -8.26 -0.18
CA LEU A 58 -10.13 -6.87 -0.67
C LEU A 58 -9.58 -5.93 0.40
N ASP A 59 -9.92 -6.13 1.67
CA ASP A 59 -9.41 -5.32 2.77
C ASP A 59 -7.90 -5.56 2.97
N GLU A 60 -7.43 -6.81 2.87
CA GLU A 60 -5.99 -7.12 2.85
C GLU A 60 -5.29 -6.44 1.65
N LEU A 61 -5.90 -6.47 0.47
CA LEU A 61 -5.34 -5.85 -0.72
C LEU A 61 -5.30 -4.33 -0.62
N ASP A 62 -6.32 -3.69 -0.02
CA ASP A 62 -6.32 -2.25 0.22
C ASP A 62 -5.16 -1.84 1.14
N GLU A 63 -4.91 -2.57 2.23
CA GLU A 63 -3.74 -2.32 3.08
C GLU A 63 -2.41 -2.44 2.32
N LEU A 64 -2.29 -3.43 1.42
CA LEU A 64 -1.08 -3.61 0.62
C LEU A 64 -0.90 -2.48 -0.41
N VAL A 65 -1.99 -2.04 -1.05
CA VAL A 65 -1.96 -0.91 -1.99
C VAL A 65 -1.63 0.40 -1.26
N ASN A 66 -2.17 0.62 -0.06
CA ASN A 66 -1.84 1.78 0.77
C ASN A 66 -0.36 1.80 1.19
N LYS A 67 0.30 0.64 1.31
CA LYS A 67 1.75 0.55 1.55
C LYS A 67 2.59 0.84 0.30
N CYS A 68 2.00 0.83 -0.90
CA CYS A 68 2.71 1.14 -2.14
C CYS A 68 2.92 2.65 -2.35
N GLU A 69 2.02 3.50 -1.85
CA GLU A 69 2.16 4.97 -1.90
C GLU A 69 3.48 5.47 -1.29
N PRO A 70 3.81 5.19 -0.02
CA PRO A 70 5.07 5.66 0.57
C PRO A 70 6.32 5.04 -0.08
N GLN A 71 6.17 3.89 -0.74
CA GLN A 71 7.27 3.27 -1.48
C GLN A 71 7.53 3.96 -2.81
N LEU A 72 6.47 4.44 -3.47
CA LEU A 72 6.59 5.26 -4.67
C LEU A 72 7.28 6.59 -4.34
N ASP A 73 6.88 7.26 -3.27
CA ASP A 73 7.52 8.50 -2.79
C ASP A 73 9.02 8.29 -2.48
N HIS A 74 9.36 7.14 -1.91
CA HIS A 74 10.74 6.77 -1.65
C HIS A 74 11.54 6.61 -2.95
N ILE A 75 10.99 5.90 -3.93
CA ILE A 75 11.61 5.74 -5.26
C ILE A 75 11.78 7.10 -5.94
N GLU A 76 10.77 7.97 -5.88
CA GLU A 76 10.85 9.32 -6.43
C GLU A 76 12.00 10.11 -5.80
N THR A 77 12.13 10.07 -4.47
CA THR A 77 13.21 10.75 -3.75
C THR A 77 14.59 10.20 -4.16
N LEU A 78 14.71 8.89 -4.33
CA LEU A 78 15.96 8.26 -4.79
C LEU A 78 16.31 8.67 -6.22
N VAL A 79 15.31 8.75 -7.10
CA VAL A 79 15.48 9.23 -8.49
C VAL A 79 15.95 10.68 -8.51
N GLN A 80 15.29 11.56 -7.77
CA GLN A 80 15.67 12.98 -7.68
C GLN A 80 17.09 13.16 -7.12
N ARG A 81 17.45 12.38 -6.10
CA ARG A 81 18.80 12.39 -5.56
C ARG A 81 19.84 11.91 -6.56
N ALA A 82 19.58 10.81 -7.26
CA ALA A 82 20.49 10.28 -8.28
C ALA A 82 20.67 11.27 -9.45
N LEU A 83 19.63 12.03 -9.80
CA LEU A 83 19.72 13.12 -10.78
C LEU A 83 20.64 14.23 -10.30
N LEU A 84 20.49 14.70 -9.05
CA LEU A 84 21.38 15.73 -8.48
C LEU A 84 22.84 15.26 -8.43
N ASP A 85 23.09 14.03 -7.97
CA ASP A 85 24.43 13.46 -7.88
C ASP A 85 25.08 13.31 -9.28
N SER A 86 24.28 13.13 -10.34
CA SER A 86 24.79 13.02 -11.72
C SER A 86 25.28 14.36 -12.31
N VAL A 87 24.76 15.49 -11.81
CA VAL A 87 25.16 16.85 -12.24
C VAL A 87 26.53 17.23 -11.65
N ASP A 88 26.89 16.70 -10.49
CA ASP A 88 28.16 16.98 -9.80
C ASP A 88 29.31 16.02 -10.17
N GLY A 89 29.07 15.02 -11.03
CA GLY A 89 30.09 14.07 -11.48
C GLY A 89 31.12 14.70 -12.43
N PRO A 90 32.39 14.24 -12.44
CA PRO A 90 33.41 14.77 -13.35
C PRO A 90 33.03 14.48 -14.79
N ILE A 91 32.56 15.51 -15.51
CA ILE A 91 32.24 15.49 -16.93
C ILE A 91 33.50 15.11 -17.71
N SER A 92 33.67 13.83 -17.99
CA SER A 92 34.62 13.35 -18.99
C SER A 92 33.96 13.55 -20.35
N ILE A 93 34.21 14.73 -20.92
CA ILE A 93 33.76 15.19 -22.23
C ILE A 93 34.18 14.17 -23.30
N SER A 94 33.22 13.43 -23.85
CA SER A 94 33.31 12.86 -25.20
C SER A 94 32.12 13.33 -26.01
N ASN A 95 32.43 14.21 -26.96
CA ASN A 95 31.58 15.03 -27.83
C ASN A 95 30.73 14.23 -28.84
N GLU A 96 29.71 13.48 -28.42
CA GLU A 96 28.71 12.89 -29.33
C GLU A 96 27.28 13.04 -28.77
N PHE A 97 26.84 14.30 -28.60
CA PHE A 97 25.61 14.68 -27.88
C PHE A 97 24.34 14.69 -28.76
N VAL A 98 24.10 13.64 -29.55
CA VAL A 98 22.84 13.48 -30.31
C VAL A 98 22.10 12.16 -29.99
N GLY A 99 22.67 11.29 -29.13
CA GLY A 99 22.04 10.07 -28.60
C GLY A 99 21.71 10.08 -27.10
N SER A 100 21.84 11.24 -26.44
CA SER A 100 22.29 11.36 -25.03
C SER A 100 21.31 10.91 -23.92
N ARG A 101 20.03 10.64 -24.20
CA ARG A 101 19.01 10.47 -23.15
C ARG A 101 18.92 9.07 -22.59
N GLU A 102 18.83 8.08 -23.47
CA GLU A 102 18.87 6.67 -23.09
C GLU A 102 20.23 6.29 -22.51
N GLU A 103 21.29 6.99 -22.94
CA GLU A 103 22.64 6.84 -22.40
C GLU A 103 22.77 7.43 -21.01
N LEU A 104 22.19 8.62 -20.75
CA LEU A 104 22.17 9.24 -19.42
C LEU A 104 21.33 8.41 -18.44
N GLN A 105 20.18 7.87 -18.88
CA GLN A 105 19.39 6.92 -18.09
C GLN A 105 20.19 5.64 -17.79
N LYS A 106 20.86 5.06 -18.79
CA LYS A 106 21.73 3.88 -18.61
C LYS A 106 22.88 4.20 -17.65
N GLN A 107 23.46 5.39 -17.73
CA GLN A 107 24.55 5.84 -16.87
C GLN A 107 24.07 5.99 -15.42
N ILE A 108 22.91 6.63 -15.18
CA ILE A 108 22.31 6.75 -13.84
C ILE A 108 22.02 5.36 -13.27
N PHE A 109 21.46 4.43 -14.06
CA PHE A 109 21.20 3.07 -13.60
C PHE A 109 22.46 2.21 -13.46
N GLN A 110 23.53 2.51 -14.17
CA GLN A 110 24.84 1.88 -13.98
C GLN A 110 25.50 2.38 -12.68
N GLN A 111 25.38 3.67 -12.38
CA GLN A 111 25.88 4.28 -11.15
C GLN A 111 25.03 3.90 -9.93
N ASN A 112 23.72 3.68 -10.12
CA ASN A 112 22.75 3.35 -9.08
C ASN A 112 22.00 2.04 -9.41
N PRO A 113 22.66 0.87 -9.33
CA PRO A 113 22.05 -0.42 -9.66
C PRO A 113 20.90 -0.79 -8.70
N GLU A 114 20.97 -0.34 -7.43
CA GLU A 114 19.92 -0.56 -6.44
C GLU A 114 18.61 0.16 -6.84
N LEU A 115 18.69 1.37 -7.41
CA LEU A 115 17.52 2.10 -7.89
C LEU A 115 16.77 1.32 -8.99
N ARG A 116 17.52 0.76 -9.95
CA ARG A 116 16.94 -0.06 -11.03
C ARG A 116 16.25 -1.29 -10.47
N LYS A 117 16.86 -1.94 -9.47
CA LYS A 117 16.30 -3.12 -8.80
C LYS A 117 15.04 -2.76 -8.03
N ASP A 118 15.04 -1.66 -7.29
CA ASP A 118 13.89 -1.21 -6.50
C ASP A 118 12.70 -0.85 -7.38
N ILE A 119 12.91 -0.12 -8.48
CA ILE A 119 11.88 0.16 -9.50
C ILE A 119 11.33 -1.14 -10.08
N GLY A 120 12.20 -2.08 -10.47
CA GLY A 120 11.78 -3.36 -11.03
C GLY A 120 10.99 -4.23 -10.04
N MET A 121 11.42 -4.28 -8.78
CA MET A 121 10.70 -4.98 -7.72
C MET A 121 9.34 -4.32 -7.44
N PHE A 122 9.29 -2.99 -7.42
CA PHE A 122 8.06 -2.24 -7.19
C PHE A 122 7.05 -2.45 -8.33
N SER A 123 7.49 -2.35 -9.59
CA SER A 123 6.67 -2.68 -10.76
C SER A 123 6.09 -4.10 -10.70
N SER A 124 6.95 -5.10 -10.43
CA SER A 124 6.48 -6.50 -10.31
C SER A 124 5.48 -6.69 -9.16
N ARG A 125 5.62 -5.93 -8.07
CA ARG A 125 4.66 -5.97 -6.96
C ARG A 125 3.31 -5.35 -7.36
N LEU A 126 3.29 -4.24 -8.08
CA LEU A 126 2.06 -3.65 -8.60
C LEU A 126 1.35 -4.62 -9.55
N ASP A 127 2.07 -5.30 -10.45
CA ASP A 127 1.50 -6.32 -11.34
C ASP A 127 0.87 -7.49 -10.57
N ARG A 128 1.56 -7.97 -9.54
CA ARG A 128 1.04 -9.04 -8.67
C ARG A 128 -0.21 -8.61 -7.91
N LEU A 129 -0.25 -7.36 -7.44
CA LEU A 129 -1.42 -6.80 -6.76
C LEU A 129 -2.60 -6.64 -7.72
N ALA A 130 -2.36 -6.16 -8.94
CA ALA A 130 -3.38 -6.09 -10.00
C ALA A 130 -3.97 -7.48 -10.28
N ALA A 131 -3.10 -8.48 -10.48
CA ALA A 131 -3.53 -9.86 -10.70
C ALA A 131 -4.31 -10.44 -9.51
N ARG A 132 -3.89 -10.17 -8.25
CA ARG A 132 -4.66 -10.60 -7.07
C ARG A 132 -6.03 -9.94 -7.03
N ILE A 133 -6.14 -8.62 -7.23
CA ILE A 133 -7.43 -7.91 -7.26
C ILE A 133 -8.34 -8.52 -8.32
N ASP A 134 -7.83 -8.77 -9.53
CA ASP A 134 -8.59 -9.38 -10.62
C ASP A 134 -9.04 -10.80 -10.31
N SER A 135 -8.26 -11.56 -9.52
CA SER A 135 -8.63 -12.90 -9.09
C SER A 135 -9.76 -12.94 -8.05
N VAL A 136 -10.03 -11.85 -7.32
CA VAL A 136 -11.10 -11.81 -6.31
C VAL A 136 -12.46 -11.98 -6.96
N MET A 137 -13.22 -12.97 -6.48
CA MET A 137 -14.57 -13.28 -6.95
C MET A 137 -15.59 -12.29 -6.37
N SER A 138 -16.33 -11.60 -7.25
CA SER A 138 -17.32 -10.61 -6.83
C SER A 138 -18.66 -11.21 -6.40
N HIS A 139 -18.93 -12.48 -6.74
CA HIS A 139 -20.19 -13.17 -6.43
C HIS A 139 -21.46 -12.37 -6.81
N SER A 140 -21.37 -11.56 -7.87
CA SER A 140 -22.42 -10.61 -8.31
C SER A 140 -22.81 -9.54 -7.29
N ASP A 141 -22.04 -9.38 -6.21
CA ASP A 141 -22.26 -8.33 -5.21
C ASP A 141 -21.74 -6.97 -5.71
N GLU A 142 -22.61 -5.96 -5.68
CA GLU A 142 -22.29 -4.62 -6.18
C GLU A 142 -21.27 -3.89 -5.30
N GLU A 143 -21.24 -4.14 -4.00
CA GLU A 143 -20.25 -3.53 -3.10
C GLU A 143 -18.85 -4.07 -3.40
N VAL A 144 -18.72 -5.40 -3.54
CA VAL A 144 -17.46 -6.07 -3.89
C VAL A 144 -16.96 -5.61 -5.27
N LYS A 145 -17.85 -5.53 -6.28
CA LYS A 145 -17.51 -4.99 -7.61
C LYS A 145 -17.00 -3.55 -7.54
N ARG A 146 -17.68 -2.69 -6.78
CA ARG A 146 -17.30 -1.29 -6.63
C ARG A 146 -15.93 -1.16 -5.97
N ARG A 147 -15.68 -1.86 -4.87
CA ARG A 147 -14.38 -1.84 -4.17
C ARG A 147 -13.25 -2.38 -5.04
N LYS A 148 -13.48 -3.51 -5.73
CA LYS A 148 -12.53 -4.09 -6.70
C LYS A 148 -12.14 -3.06 -7.76
N LYS A 149 -13.12 -2.38 -8.35
CA LYS A 149 -12.87 -1.32 -9.35
C LYS A 149 -12.07 -0.15 -8.78
N GLN A 150 -12.38 0.30 -7.55
CA GLN A 150 -11.63 1.36 -6.89
C GLN A 150 -10.15 0.99 -6.69
N LEU A 151 -9.87 -0.23 -6.21
CA LEU A 151 -8.51 -0.72 -6.04
C LEU A 151 -7.78 -0.88 -7.37
N SER A 152 -8.42 -1.43 -8.41
CA SER A 152 -7.84 -1.52 -9.74
C SER A 152 -7.47 -0.12 -10.28
N SER A 153 -8.37 0.87 -10.14
CA SER A 153 -8.08 2.25 -10.55
C SER A 153 -6.90 2.84 -9.76
N LYS A 154 -6.80 2.55 -8.47
CA LYS A 154 -5.69 3.02 -7.62
C LYS A 154 -4.35 2.44 -8.07
N ILE A 155 -4.29 1.15 -8.40
CA ILE A 155 -3.06 0.54 -8.93
C ILE A 155 -2.67 1.13 -10.28
N VAL A 156 -3.63 1.35 -11.19
CA VAL A 156 -3.34 1.98 -12.48
C VAL A 156 -2.75 3.37 -12.30
N LEU A 157 -3.24 4.16 -11.33
CA LEU A 157 -2.64 5.44 -10.99
C LEU A 157 -1.19 5.27 -10.50
N LEU A 158 -0.92 4.33 -9.58
CA LEU A 158 0.44 4.07 -9.10
C LEU A 158 1.40 3.62 -10.21
N MET A 159 0.93 2.78 -11.14
CA MET A 159 1.71 2.40 -12.32
C MET A 159 2.00 3.60 -13.23
N THR A 160 0.99 4.45 -13.45
CA THR A 160 1.15 5.66 -14.27
C THR A 160 2.13 6.65 -13.64
N GLU A 161 2.09 6.83 -12.31
CA GLU A 161 3.05 7.68 -11.60
C GLU A 161 4.46 7.08 -11.63
N LEU A 162 4.62 5.76 -11.49
CA LEU A 162 5.91 5.10 -11.68
C LEU A 162 6.46 5.33 -13.10
N ASP A 163 5.62 5.19 -14.12
CA ASP A 163 5.99 5.45 -15.51
C ASP A 163 6.37 6.90 -15.73
N LYS A 164 5.69 7.85 -15.08
CA LYS A 164 6.06 9.28 -15.11
C LYS A 164 7.41 9.53 -14.46
N ILE A 165 7.72 8.88 -13.34
CA ILE A 165 9.05 8.99 -12.69
C ILE A 165 10.15 8.42 -13.62
N ILE A 166 9.87 7.31 -14.30
CA ILE A 166 10.79 6.74 -15.29
C ILE A 166 10.92 7.65 -16.52
N THR A 167 9.83 8.32 -16.92
CA THR A 167 9.83 9.22 -18.08
C THR A 167 10.46 10.57 -17.75
N THR A 168 10.35 11.07 -16.52
CA THR A 168 11.03 12.30 -16.07
C THR A 168 12.53 12.11 -16.00
N LEU A 169 13.02 10.91 -15.66
CA LEU A 169 14.42 10.51 -15.92
C LEU A 169 14.81 10.65 -17.40
N CYS A 170 13.87 10.57 -18.34
CA CYS A 170 14.10 10.75 -19.77
C CYS A 170 13.85 12.18 -20.29
N LEU A 171 13.22 13.07 -19.51
CA LEU A 171 12.75 14.40 -19.96
C LEU A 171 13.40 15.60 -19.26
N THR A 172 14.47 15.42 -18.47
CA THR A 172 15.21 16.52 -17.84
C THR A 172 16.09 17.27 -18.86
N GLU A 173 15.43 17.93 -19.82
CA GLU A 173 16.01 18.94 -20.70
C GLU A 173 14.85 19.81 -21.20
N ASN A 174 14.41 20.76 -20.37
CA ASN A 174 13.67 21.95 -20.77
C ASN A 174 13.67 22.92 -19.58
N ASP A 175 14.81 23.58 -19.39
CA ASP A 175 14.90 25.03 -19.16
C ASP A 175 16.37 25.49 -19.31
#